data_AF-A0A084VCG4-F1
#
_entry.id   AF-A0A084VCG4-F1
#
_cell.length_a   1.000
_cell.length_b   1.000
_cell.length_c   1.000
_cell.angle_alpha   90.00
_cell.angle_beta   90.00
_cell.angle_gamma   90.00
#
_symmetry.space_group_name_H-M   'P 1'
#
loop_
_entity.id
_entity.type
_entity.pdbx_description
1 polymer ?
#
loop_
_entity_poly.entity_id
_entity_poly.type
_entity_poly.pdbx_seq_one_letter_code
_entity_poly.pdbx_strand_id
1 'polypeptide(L)'
;MADRRSFFDQKRATGALAKRVRAITPEREREEQHPEDQDSSSSSSVVIIDSDDTTPVLDNQLLSNEDNEEEAEDDSHDKYAMFDHMEARECFRVMAILKQVDQDTVEMMLAILRKKAPQFGMPKDPRTLVKTNRKATGIREVTGGKLWYNGLRHCLDVEFRNKDMSLVKELNLNFGYDGIPISESSSAVLWPLMVNVHEMPHVKPMCVSVFYGMKKPASVEEILRPFVEEANQLVEEGINLNGQDVKVKIRVIVADTEARTALKCVYSHNSLHGCQRCDCVGEHSSRSRTTAYPVGKGPVRTHTAFCNNEYPDHQRTSYRSPLVDLKGGFDIIRDVVVADRLHLIDHGVTRRLLKGRLLGKWGLPCWSDDVRTQISSRLLQIKLPSEINRPMRSLDNIGYWKATEYRSFLHYVGIVVLEDILEPQHYKHFLLYSCAITILSTEVYKRHWPLAGGMLQKFVEQYAEFFGAEYISSNLHNLLHVQEDVNKFGPLETISTYPFESAAQPLKRSLRHGHLCLEQISNRQSELDQIKELIEMPVRSTGTYVAANGIFFMKSFQLKDSSSDGWFLTRDAKIMRYIEARKTSDGIVISGKELTGARDYLHAPNNPICLNIIPRTQCLFL
;
A
#
# COMPACT_ATOMS: atom_id res chain seq x y z
N MET A 1 26.91 -29.99 62.45
CA MET A 1 27.99 -30.30 61.48
C MET A 1 27.77 -29.42 60.27
N ALA A 2 28.67 -28.45 60.12
CA ALA A 2 28.61 -27.44 59.09
C ALA A 2 29.09 -27.97 57.73
N ASP A 3 28.66 -27.27 56.70
CA ASP A 3 29.43 -26.96 55.48
C ASP A 3 29.72 -28.10 54.49
N ARG A 4 28.98 -28.10 53.37
CA ARG A 4 29.38 -28.56 52.02
C ARG A 4 28.16 -28.55 51.10
N ARG A 5 27.85 -27.40 50.50
CA ARG A 5 27.15 -27.26 49.19
C ARG A 5 27.19 -25.79 48.74
N SER A 6 28.40 -25.34 48.44
CA SER A 6 28.67 -24.10 47.72
C SER A 6 30.03 -24.30 47.05
N PHE A 7 30.06 -24.75 45.79
CA PHE A 7 31.23 -24.61 44.92
C PHE A 7 30.99 -24.91 43.41
N PHE A 8 29.75 -25.12 42.94
CA PHE A 8 29.53 -25.55 41.54
C PHE A 8 28.69 -24.66 40.62
N ASP A 9 28.30 -23.44 41.03
CA ASP A 9 27.46 -22.57 40.17
C ASP A 9 28.05 -21.18 39.84
N GLN A 10 29.37 -20.97 39.99
CA GLN A 10 30.01 -19.67 39.67
C GLN A 10 31.02 -19.69 38.50
N LYS A 11 31.03 -20.71 37.65
CA LYS A 11 32.01 -20.81 36.52
C LYS A 11 31.44 -20.96 35.10
N ARG A 12 30.19 -20.56 34.86
CA ARG A 12 29.62 -20.50 33.48
C ARG A 12 29.31 -19.10 32.93
N ALA A 13 29.65 -18.03 33.66
CA ALA A 13 29.31 -16.65 33.28
C ALA A 13 30.46 -15.79 32.71
N THR A 14 31.65 -16.34 32.45
CA THR A 14 32.82 -15.55 32.00
C THR A 14 33.48 -16.02 30.70
N GLY A 15 32.80 -16.87 29.90
CA GLY A 15 33.36 -17.46 28.67
C GLY A 15 32.80 -16.94 27.34
N ALA A 16 31.73 -16.13 27.33
CA ALA A 16 31.01 -15.78 26.08
C ALA A 16 31.35 -14.40 25.49
N LEU A 17 32.14 -13.56 26.19
CA LEU A 17 32.40 -12.18 25.78
C LEU A 17 33.75 -11.96 25.06
N ALA A 18 34.56 -13.00 24.86
CA ALA A 18 35.93 -12.87 24.35
C ALA A 18 36.15 -13.40 22.91
N LYS A 19 35.08 -13.63 22.12
CA LYS A 19 35.19 -14.25 20.78
C LYS A 19 34.66 -13.42 19.61
N ARG A 20 34.54 -12.09 19.76
CA ARG A 20 33.99 -11.22 18.71
C ARG A 20 34.83 -10.00 18.33
N VAL A 21 36.14 -10.06 18.57
CA VAL A 21 37.09 -9.06 18.05
C VAL A 21 38.36 -9.78 17.59
N ARG A 22 38.80 -9.48 16.35
CA ARG A 22 39.89 -10.09 15.52
C ARG A 22 39.38 -11.23 14.62
N ALA A 23 39.51 -11.22 13.30
CA ALA A 23 40.60 -10.67 12.49
C ALA A 23 40.13 -10.20 11.09
N ILE A 24 40.81 -9.16 10.60
CA ILE A 24 40.86 -8.68 9.22
C ILE A 24 42.27 -9.01 8.68
N THR A 25 42.34 -9.26 7.37
CA THR A 25 43.51 -9.29 6.43
C THR A 25 44.37 -10.57 6.23
N PRO A 26 44.93 -10.78 5.01
CA PRO A 26 45.05 -12.06 4.30
C PRO A 26 46.50 -12.49 3.95
N GLU A 27 46.70 -13.76 3.55
CA GLU A 27 47.78 -14.30 2.67
C GLU A 27 47.65 -15.85 2.67
N ARG A 28 47.53 -16.59 1.56
CA ARG A 28 48.37 -16.93 0.37
C ARG A 28 49.28 -18.17 0.57
N GLU A 29 49.26 -19.03 -0.48
CA GLU A 29 50.16 -20.17 -0.85
C GLU A 29 49.76 -21.58 -0.38
N ARG A 30 49.30 -22.45 -1.33
CA ARG A 30 49.99 -23.58 -2.06
C ARG A 30 50.04 -24.86 -1.20
N GLU A 31 49.71 -26.08 -1.64
CA GLU A 31 49.98 -26.78 -2.90
C GLU A 31 49.11 -28.07 -3.01
N GLU A 32 48.72 -28.40 -4.26
CA GLU A 32 48.63 -29.72 -4.94
C GLU A 32 47.82 -30.94 -4.41
N GLN A 33 46.83 -31.39 -5.19
CA GLN A 33 46.95 -32.55 -6.12
C GLN A 33 45.65 -32.79 -6.94
N HIS A 34 45.81 -32.85 -8.27
CA HIS A 34 44.88 -33.32 -9.32
C HIS A 34 45.04 -34.85 -9.54
N PRO A 35 44.14 -35.62 -10.22
CA PRO A 35 43.68 -35.39 -11.60
C PRO A 35 42.17 -35.66 -11.86
N GLU A 36 41.53 -34.88 -12.75
CA GLU A 36 41.05 -35.24 -14.11
C GLU A 36 39.63 -35.83 -14.13
N ASP A 37 38.67 -35.04 -14.62
CA ASP A 37 37.93 -35.37 -15.85
C ASP A 37 37.08 -34.19 -16.34
N GLN A 38 37.09 -34.03 -17.66
CA GLN A 38 36.43 -33.02 -18.48
C GLN A 38 34.95 -33.39 -18.69
N ASP A 39 34.02 -32.44 -18.65
CA ASP A 39 33.55 -31.71 -19.84
C ASP A 39 32.13 -31.12 -19.67
N SER A 40 32.02 -29.86 -20.08
CA SER A 40 30.89 -29.13 -20.71
C SER A 40 29.46 -29.04 -20.11
N SER A 41 28.96 -27.80 -20.25
CA SER A 41 27.56 -27.32 -20.34
C SER A 41 26.88 -26.81 -19.05
N SER A 42 26.97 -25.49 -18.88
CA SER A 42 26.14 -24.69 -18.00
C SER A 42 24.70 -24.64 -18.54
N SER A 43 23.81 -25.43 -17.95
CA SER A 43 22.36 -25.20 -17.99
C SER A 43 21.96 -24.56 -16.67
N SER A 44 21.74 -23.24 -16.67
CA SER A 44 21.05 -22.56 -15.57
C SER A 44 19.58 -22.93 -15.61
N SER A 45 19.26 -24.06 -14.98
CA SER A 45 17.91 -24.57 -14.79
C SER A 45 17.15 -23.67 -13.83
N VAL A 46 16.39 -22.70 -14.36
CA VAL A 46 15.41 -21.94 -13.58
C VAL A 46 14.21 -22.85 -13.33
N VAL A 47 14.20 -23.49 -12.16
CA VAL A 47 13.02 -24.22 -11.66
C VAL A 47 12.12 -23.19 -10.97
N ILE A 48 11.11 -22.70 -11.68
CA ILE A 48 9.99 -21.95 -11.08
C ILE A 48 8.79 -22.89 -11.03
N ILE A 49 8.43 -23.28 -9.81
CA ILE A 49 7.22 -24.06 -9.53
C ILE A 49 6.01 -23.15 -9.70
N ASP A 50 5.03 -23.67 -10.45
CA ASP A 50 3.83 -22.98 -10.91
C ASP A 50 2.62 -23.32 -10.00
N SER A 51 1.88 -22.31 -9.53
CA SER A 51 0.46 -22.46 -9.20
C SER A 51 -0.28 -21.13 -9.35
N ASP A 52 -1.41 -21.16 -10.07
CA ASP A 52 -2.44 -20.12 -10.12
C ASP A 52 -3.19 -20.05 -8.76
N ASP A 53 -2.44 -19.91 -7.67
CA ASP A 53 -2.98 -19.59 -6.35
C ASP A 53 -2.67 -18.12 -6.04
N THR A 54 -3.66 -17.39 -5.54
CA THR A 54 -3.42 -16.31 -4.59
C THR A 54 -2.77 -16.92 -3.34
N THR A 55 -1.50 -17.28 -3.44
CA THR A 55 -0.64 -17.38 -2.27
C THR A 55 -0.29 -15.95 -1.87
N PRO A 56 -0.34 -15.60 -0.58
CA PRO A 56 0.12 -14.29 -0.14
C PRO A 56 1.57 -14.19 -0.57
N VAL A 57 1.89 -13.16 -1.36
CA VAL A 57 3.28 -12.81 -1.62
C VAL A 57 3.86 -12.50 -0.24
N LEU A 58 4.70 -13.42 0.24
CA LEU A 58 5.57 -13.22 1.38
C LEU A 58 6.44 -12.01 1.05
N ASP A 59 6.04 -10.84 1.54
CA ASP A 59 6.86 -9.64 1.53
C ASP A 59 7.72 -9.70 2.80
N ASN A 60 8.92 -10.26 2.63
CA ASN A 60 10.14 -10.16 3.45
C ASN A 60 11.25 -10.80 2.57
N GLN A 61 12.52 -10.41 2.58
CA GLN A 61 13.36 -9.87 3.64
C GLN A 61 14.23 -8.72 3.11
N LEU A 62 14.24 -7.63 3.89
CA LEU A 62 15.44 -7.00 4.46
C LEU A 62 16.69 -6.98 3.58
N LEU A 63 17.09 -5.78 3.16
CA LEU A 63 18.29 -5.12 3.66
C LEU A 63 18.25 -3.63 3.27
N SER A 64 18.69 -2.82 4.21
CA SER A 64 18.95 -1.39 4.11
C SER A 64 19.80 -1.07 2.89
N ASN A 65 19.26 -0.23 2.00
CA ASN A 65 20.12 0.67 1.25
C ASN A 65 19.99 2.02 1.96
N GLU A 66 21.07 2.37 2.65
CA GLU A 66 21.32 3.72 3.08
C GLU A 66 21.32 4.59 1.83
N ASP A 67 20.35 5.50 1.75
CA ASP A 67 20.36 6.55 0.75
C ASP A 67 21.57 7.44 1.05
N ASN A 68 22.60 7.35 0.19
CA ASN A 68 23.57 8.43 0.03
C ASN A 68 22.84 9.57 -0.69
N GLU A 69 22.03 10.31 0.06
CA GLU A 69 21.67 11.68 -0.30
C GLU A 69 22.89 12.54 0.01
N GLU A 70 23.56 13.05 -1.03
CA GLU A 70 24.32 14.30 -0.89
C GLU A 70 23.29 15.40 -0.56
N GLU A 71 23.04 15.60 0.73
CA GLU A 71 22.24 16.71 1.26
C GLU A 71 22.94 18.01 0.86
N ALA A 72 22.35 18.76 -0.07
CA ALA A 72 22.62 20.18 -0.18
C ALA A 72 22.11 20.85 1.11
N GLU A 73 23.03 21.42 1.90
CA GLU A 73 22.74 22.15 3.14
C GLU A 73 21.81 23.35 2.83
N ASP A 74 20.50 23.15 2.96
CA ASP A 74 19.53 24.23 3.13
C ASP A 74 19.47 24.57 4.63
N ASP A 75 20.30 25.54 5.02
CA ASP A 75 20.57 25.99 6.39
C ASP A 75 19.41 26.80 7.01
N SER A 76 18.15 26.35 6.84
CA SER A 76 16.99 27.06 7.41
C SER A 76 15.90 26.19 8.04
N HIS A 77 16.10 24.87 8.19
CA HIS A 77 15.09 24.04 8.86
C HIS A 77 15.66 22.90 9.71
N ASP A 78 15.71 23.11 11.03
CA ASP A 78 16.02 22.05 11.99
C ASP A 78 14.86 21.03 12.06
N LYS A 79 15.06 19.86 11.45
CA LYS A 79 14.11 18.73 11.44
C LYS A 79 13.81 18.17 12.84
N TYR A 80 14.58 18.57 13.86
CA TYR A 80 14.50 18.12 15.23
C TYR A 80 14.08 19.20 16.23
N ALA A 81 13.65 20.38 15.74
CA ALA A 81 13.16 21.50 16.57
C ALA A 81 12.03 21.11 17.56
N MET A 82 11.33 20.00 17.32
CA MET A 82 10.35 19.45 18.26
C MET A 82 10.95 19.16 19.65
N PHE A 83 12.25 18.91 19.74
CA PHE A 83 12.92 18.61 21.00
C PHE A 83 13.33 19.85 21.80
N ASP A 84 13.26 21.06 21.23
CA ASP A 84 13.71 22.29 21.88
C ASP A 84 12.91 22.65 23.13
N HIS A 85 11.66 22.18 23.18
CA HIS A 85 10.72 22.43 24.29
C HIS A 85 10.50 21.19 25.16
N MET A 86 11.31 20.14 24.98
CA MET A 86 11.19 18.88 25.72
C MET A 86 12.34 18.70 26.71
N GLU A 87 12.02 18.14 27.87
CA GLU A 87 13.05 17.65 28.78
C GLU A 87 13.84 16.52 28.13
N ALA A 88 15.14 16.40 28.40
CA ALA A 88 16.00 15.40 27.77
C ALA A 88 15.41 13.97 27.85
N ARG A 89 14.84 13.61 29.00
CA ARG A 89 14.17 12.31 29.21
C ARG A 89 13.01 12.09 28.22
N GLU A 90 12.26 13.13 27.89
CA GLU A 90 11.17 13.08 26.93
C GLU A 90 11.70 12.96 25.50
N CYS A 91 12.78 13.67 25.14
CA CYS A 91 13.44 13.52 23.85
C CYS A 91 13.82 12.06 23.58
N PHE A 92 14.51 11.41 24.53
CA PHE A 92 14.91 10.01 24.39
C PHE A 92 13.72 9.05 24.38
N ARG A 93 12.64 9.37 25.12
CA ARG A 93 11.39 8.60 25.09
C ARG A 93 10.75 8.65 23.70
N VAL A 94 10.56 9.85 23.17
CA VAL A 94 9.98 10.09 21.83
C VAL A 94 10.82 9.40 20.77
N MET A 95 12.14 9.56 20.81
CA MET A 95 13.08 8.89 19.90
C MET A 95 12.92 7.35 19.95
N ALA A 96 12.95 6.76 21.14
CA ALA A 96 12.87 5.31 21.32
C ALA A 96 11.55 4.73 20.77
N ILE A 97 10.44 5.44 20.93
CA ILE A 97 9.13 5.00 20.47
C ILE A 97 9.00 5.18 18.94
N LEU A 98 9.29 6.39 18.42
CA LEU A 98 9.14 6.74 17.00
C LEU A 98 10.08 5.94 16.08
N LYS A 99 11.34 5.77 16.51
CA LYS A 99 12.34 5.01 15.74
C LYS A 99 12.31 3.51 16.04
N GLN A 100 11.38 3.07 16.90
CA GLN A 100 11.23 1.66 17.28
C GLN A 100 12.56 1.02 17.72
N VAL A 101 13.36 1.76 18.49
CA VAL A 101 14.69 1.31 18.91
C VAL A 101 14.55 0.03 19.75
N ASP A 102 15.46 -0.92 19.53
CA ASP A 102 15.48 -2.18 20.26
C ASP A 102 15.77 -1.94 21.75
N GLN A 103 15.25 -2.84 22.59
CA GLN A 103 15.30 -2.66 24.04
C GLN A 103 16.73 -2.69 24.59
N ASP A 104 17.59 -3.51 24.02
CA ASP A 104 18.98 -3.68 24.46
C ASP A 104 19.79 -2.40 24.17
N THR A 105 19.59 -1.80 22.99
CA THR A 105 20.18 -0.50 22.63
C THR A 105 19.67 0.61 23.54
N VAL A 106 18.36 0.66 23.83
CA VAL A 106 17.82 1.65 24.78
C VAL A 106 18.41 1.43 26.17
N GLU A 107 18.55 0.19 26.64
CA GLU A 107 19.14 -0.11 27.94
C GLU A 107 20.61 0.34 28.02
N MET A 108 21.40 0.06 26.98
CA MET A 108 22.78 0.49 26.86
C MET A 108 22.89 2.02 26.86
N MET A 109 22.05 2.69 26.06
CA MET A 109 21.99 4.15 26.01
C MET A 109 21.65 4.74 27.38
N LEU A 110 20.63 4.21 28.05
CA LEU A 110 20.26 4.64 29.40
C LEU A 110 21.41 4.41 30.39
N ALA A 111 22.14 3.31 30.29
CA ALA A 111 23.30 3.04 31.14
C ALA A 111 24.44 4.04 30.92
N ILE A 112 24.70 4.45 29.67
CA ILE A 112 25.67 5.49 29.32
C ILE A 112 25.22 6.83 29.91
N LEU A 113 23.97 7.24 29.66
CA LEU A 113 23.42 8.50 30.13
C LEU A 113 23.42 8.60 31.66
N ARG A 114 23.06 7.54 32.38
CA ARG A 114 23.17 7.51 33.86
C ARG A 114 24.60 7.69 34.37
N LYS A 115 25.61 7.23 33.63
CA LYS A 115 27.03 7.31 34.03
C LYS A 115 27.70 8.61 33.60
N LYS A 116 27.31 9.17 32.46
CA LYS A 116 27.99 10.29 31.79
C LYS A 116 27.20 11.59 31.80
N ALA A 117 25.88 11.52 31.97
CA ALA A 117 24.97 12.66 32.04
C ALA A 117 23.87 12.44 33.11
N PRO A 118 24.25 12.25 34.40
CA PRO A 118 23.30 11.92 35.47
C PRO A 118 22.24 12.99 35.71
N GLN A 119 22.49 14.24 35.31
CA GLN A 119 21.55 15.36 35.41
C GLN A 119 20.22 15.11 34.66
N PHE A 120 20.21 14.23 33.66
CA PHE A 120 18.99 13.92 32.91
C PHE A 120 18.05 12.93 33.61
N GLY A 121 18.44 12.36 34.77
CA GLY A 121 17.53 11.53 35.58
C GLY A 121 16.99 10.28 34.88
N MET A 122 17.82 9.63 34.05
CA MET A 122 17.38 8.50 33.22
C MET A 122 17.03 7.25 34.05
N PRO A 123 15.93 6.54 33.70
CA PRO A 123 15.55 5.30 34.38
C PRO A 123 16.56 4.17 34.11
N LYS A 124 16.48 3.10 34.92
CA LYS A 124 17.25 1.88 34.69
C LYS A 124 16.73 1.06 33.51
N ASP A 125 15.41 0.86 33.48
CA ASP A 125 14.72 -0.04 32.57
C ASP A 125 14.11 0.74 31.38
N PRO A 126 14.35 0.32 30.12
CA PRO A 126 13.73 0.90 28.93
C PRO A 126 12.21 1.03 28.99
N ARG A 127 11.51 0.06 29.59
CA ARG A 127 10.04 0.06 29.75
C ARG A 127 9.57 1.22 30.63
N THR A 128 10.41 1.63 31.59
CA THR A 128 10.14 2.79 32.44
C THR A 128 10.36 4.11 31.68
N LEU A 129 11.26 4.13 30.69
CA LEU A 129 11.43 5.31 29.81
C LEU A 129 10.20 5.50 28.93
N VAL A 130 9.77 4.45 28.23
CA VAL A 130 8.67 4.54 27.27
C VAL A 130 7.27 4.50 27.89
N LYS A 131 7.19 4.21 29.20
CA LYS A 131 5.95 4.07 29.99
C LYS A 131 5.06 2.91 29.48
N THR A 132 5.67 1.75 29.22
CA THR A 132 4.96 0.53 28.78
C THR A 132 3.93 0.10 29.83
N ASN A 133 2.71 -0.21 29.39
CA ASN A 133 1.67 -0.75 30.27
C ASN A 133 2.06 -2.13 30.81
N ARG A 134 1.81 -2.36 32.11
CA ARG A 134 2.11 -3.66 32.74
C ARG A 134 1.13 -4.76 32.34
N LYS A 135 -0.08 -4.40 31.89
CA LYS A 135 -1.13 -5.32 31.45
C LYS A 135 -1.79 -4.76 30.20
N ALA A 136 -1.65 -5.47 29.08
CA ALA A 136 -2.37 -5.14 27.86
C ALA A 136 -3.87 -5.32 28.08
N THR A 137 -4.67 -4.41 27.52
CA THR A 137 -6.13 -4.40 27.60
C THR A 137 -6.74 -4.62 26.21
N GLY A 138 -8.01 -5.00 26.16
CA GLY A 138 -8.73 -5.21 24.90
C GLY A 138 -8.38 -6.49 24.14
N ILE A 139 -7.59 -7.40 24.73
CA ILE A 139 -7.27 -8.71 24.15
C ILE A 139 -8.24 -9.76 24.64
N ARG A 140 -8.83 -10.52 23.72
CA ARG A 140 -9.71 -11.66 24.01
C ARG A 140 -9.40 -12.86 23.13
N GLU A 141 -9.66 -14.05 23.65
CA GLU A 141 -9.62 -15.28 22.85
C GLU A 141 -10.82 -15.31 21.89
N VAL A 142 -10.60 -15.75 20.66
CA VAL A 142 -11.63 -15.92 19.64
C VAL A 142 -11.37 -17.21 18.86
N THR A 143 -12.36 -17.71 18.13
CA THR A 143 -12.21 -18.94 17.36
C THR A 143 -11.09 -18.81 16.32
N GLY A 144 -10.04 -19.61 16.49
CA GLY A 144 -8.87 -19.64 15.62
C GLY A 144 -7.70 -18.73 16.04
N GLY A 145 -7.82 -17.98 17.15
CA GLY A 145 -6.73 -17.12 17.61
C GLY A 145 -7.14 -16.14 18.72
N LYS A 146 -6.59 -14.93 18.65
CA LYS A 146 -6.85 -13.85 19.59
C LYS A 146 -7.23 -12.58 18.85
N LEU A 147 -8.05 -11.74 19.46
CA LEU A 147 -8.42 -10.44 18.95
C LEU A 147 -7.98 -9.37 19.95
N TRP A 148 -7.23 -8.38 19.48
CA TRP A 148 -7.05 -7.12 20.18
C TRP A 148 -8.00 -6.09 19.57
N TYR A 149 -8.87 -5.53 20.39
CA TYR A 149 -9.78 -4.46 20.00
C TYR A 149 -9.35 -3.16 20.66
N ASN A 150 -8.87 -2.21 19.84
CA ASN A 150 -8.44 -0.88 20.29
C ASN A 150 -9.65 0.08 20.40
N GLY A 151 -10.62 -0.07 19.51
CA GLY A 151 -11.85 0.73 19.47
C GLY A 151 -11.78 1.87 18.47
N LEU A 152 -12.85 2.04 17.70
CA LEU A 152 -12.97 3.09 16.69
C LEU A 152 -13.05 4.48 17.35
N ARG A 153 -13.85 4.61 18.42
CA ARG A 153 -13.96 5.87 19.18
C ARG A 153 -12.61 6.27 19.76
N HIS A 154 -11.91 5.32 20.39
CA HIS A 154 -10.57 5.55 20.94
C HIS A 154 -9.58 6.05 19.87
N CYS A 155 -9.58 5.43 18.68
CA CYS A 155 -8.73 5.87 17.57
C CYS A 155 -9.00 7.33 17.18
N LEU A 156 -10.28 7.70 17.01
CA LEU A 156 -10.68 9.05 16.63
C LEU A 156 -10.37 10.06 17.75
N ASP A 157 -10.70 9.74 18.99
CA ASP A 157 -10.42 10.60 20.15
C ASP A 157 -8.93 10.89 20.28
N VAL A 158 -8.06 9.87 20.17
CA VAL A 158 -6.61 10.06 20.28
C VAL A 158 -6.04 10.81 19.08
N GLU A 159 -6.53 10.56 17.86
CA GLU A 159 -6.05 11.27 16.66
C GLU A 159 -6.46 12.73 16.62
N PHE A 160 -7.66 13.06 17.10
CA PHE A 160 -8.20 14.41 17.02
C PHE A 160 -8.12 15.19 18.32
N ARG A 161 -7.65 14.60 19.43
CA ARG A 161 -7.42 15.31 20.69
C ARG A 161 -6.63 16.61 20.46
N ASN A 162 -7.09 17.70 21.06
CA ASN A 162 -6.49 19.05 21.00
C ASN A 162 -6.35 19.66 19.58
N LYS A 163 -6.81 19.00 18.53
CA LYS A 163 -6.87 19.57 17.18
C LYS A 163 -8.10 20.47 17.02
N ASP A 164 -7.97 21.52 16.21
CA ASP A 164 -9.12 22.35 15.85
C ASP A 164 -10.09 21.57 14.96
N MET A 165 -11.25 21.23 15.52
CA MET A 165 -12.33 20.51 14.85
C MET A 165 -13.52 21.43 14.51
N SER A 166 -13.42 22.74 14.74
CA SER A 166 -14.54 23.68 14.63
C SER A 166 -15.24 23.72 13.27
N LEU A 167 -14.50 23.44 12.18
CA LEU A 167 -15.02 23.41 10.81
C LEU A 167 -15.47 22.01 10.34
N VAL A 168 -15.20 20.97 11.14
CA VAL A 168 -15.45 19.58 10.76
C VAL A 168 -16.85 19.16 11.24
N LYS A 169 -17.77 18.99 10.30
CA LYS A 169 -19.16 18.60 10.61
C LYS A 169 -19.41 17.09 10.50
N GLU A 170 -18.63 16.41 9.68
CA GLU A 170 -18.78 14.99 9.40
C GLU A 170 -17.40 14.37 9.11
N LEU A 171 -17.19 13.14 9.58
CA LEU A 171 -16.06 12.29 9.24
C LEU A 171 -16.53 11.15 8.34
N ASN A 172 -16.03 11.11 7.09
CA ASN A 172 -16.25 9.99 6.19
C ASN A 172 -15.10 8.98 6.34
N LEU A 173 -15.41 7.85 6.96
CA LEU A 173 -14.43 6.84 7.33
C LEU A 173 -14.27 5.78 6.24
N ASN A 174 -13.03 5.55 5.80
CA ASN A 174 -12.70 4.40 4.96
C ASN A 174 -12.01 3.34 5.80
N PHE A 175 -12.40 2.09 5.63
CA PHE A 175 -11.81 0.97 6.34
C PHE A 175 -10.95 0.11 5.42
N GLY A 176 -9.80 -0.30 5.93
CA GLY A 176 -8.91 -1.26 5.30
C GLY A 176 -8.84 -2.54 6.11
N TYR A 177 -8.85 -3.69 5.44
CA TYR A 177 -8.65 -4.99 6.08
C TYR A 177 -7.80 -5.88 5.19
N ASP A 178 -6.70 -6.39 5.75
CA ASP A 178 -5.72 -7.17 5.01
C ASP A 178 -4.96 -8.14 5.94
N GLY A 179 -4.38 -9.20 5.36
CA GLY A 179 -3.60 -10.20 6.07
C GLY A 179 -2.10 -9.92 5.99
N ILE A 180 -1.42 -9.90 7.13
CA ILE A 180 0.02 -9.62 7.22
C ILE A 180 0.73 -10.84 7.82
N PRO A 181 1.49 -11.61 7.02
CA PRO A 181 2.36 -12.66 7.54
C PRO A 181 3.41 -12.08 8.49
N ILE A 182 3.55 -12.68 9.68
CA ILE A 182 4.48 -12.17 10.71
C ILE A 182 5.91 -12.57 10.39
N SER A 183 6.13 -13.83 10.02
CA SER A 183 7.43 -14.35 9.61
C SER A 183 7.26 -15.38 8.50
N GLU A 184 8.33 -15.62 7.76
CA GLU A 184 8.36 -16.64 6.69
C GLU A 184 8.46 -18.06 7.24
N SER A 185 8.92 -18.17 8.48
CA SER A 185 9.11 -19.42 9.21
C SER A 185 7.89 -19.86 10.02
N SER A 186 6.78 -19.11 9.97
CA SER A 186 5.57 -19.38 10.75
C SER A 186 4.33 -19.14 9.90
N SER A 187 3.27 -19.91 10.15
CA SER A 187 1.96 -19.63 9.56
C SER A 187 1.19 -18.51 10.29
N ALA A 188 1.81 -17.89 11.30
CA ALA A 188 1.20 -16.81 12.07
C ALA A 188 0.96 -15.57 11.22
N VAL A 189 -0.27 -15.06 11.30
CA VAL A 189 -0.78 -13.95 10.50
C VAL A 189 -1.51 -12.94 11.38
N LEU A 190 -1.31 -11.66 11.09
CA LEU A 190 -2.12 -10.57 11.64
C LEU A 190 -3.17 -10.16 10.63
N TRP A 191 -4.36 -9.82 11.10
CA TRP A 191 -5.40 -9.22 10.27
C TRP A 191 -5.87 -7.93 10.93
N PRO A 192 -5.20 -6.78 10.67
CA PRO A 192 -5.65 -5.50 11.18
C PRO A 192 -6.88 -4.96 10.44
N LEU A 193 -7.84 -4.46 11.20
CA LEU A 193 -8.85 -3.53 10.71
C LEU A 193 -8.34 -2.10 10.96
N MET A 194 -8.15 -1.35 9.88
CA MET A 194 -7.67 0.03 9.92
C MET A 194 -8.72 1.00 9.44
N VAL A 195 -8.60 2.26 9.87
CA VAL A 195 -9.49 3.35 9.46
C VAL A 195 -8.70 4.59 9.08
N ASN A 196 -9.12 5.27 8.02
CA ASN A 196 -8.69 6.64 7.73
C ASN A 196 -9.89 7.55 7.51
N VAL A 197 -9.63 8.87 7.53
CA VAL A 197 -10.64 9.89 7.26
C VAL A 197 -10.44 10.41 5.84
N HIS A 198 -11.47 10.29 5.00
CA HIS A 198 -11.41 10.62 3.58
C HIS A 198 -10.98 12.07 3.32
N GLU A 199 -11.53 13.02 4.08
CA GLU A 199 -11.25 14.45 3.97
C GLU A 199 -9.84 14.81 4.44
N MET A 200 -9.17 13.93 5.18
CA MET A 200 -7.89 14.18 5.82
C MET A 200 -6.85 13.12 5.43
N PRO A 201 -6.48 13.01 4.13
CA PRO A 201 -5.56 11.96 3.64
C PRO A 201 -4.13 12.06 4.19
N HIS A 202 -3.79 13.18 4.85
CA HIS A 202 -2.51 13.38 5.53
C HIS A 202 -2.47 12.71 6.91
N VAL A 203 -3.64 12.43 7.51
CA VAL A 203 -3.76 11.64 8.72
C VAL A 203 -3.51 10.18 8.34
N LYS A 204 -2.51 9.56 8.97
CA LYS A 204 -2.18 8.15 8.71
C LYS A 204 -3.33 7.25 9.17
N PRO A 205 -3.58 6.12 8.50
CA PRO A 205 -4.56 5.16 8.98
C PRO A 205 -4.29 4.72 10.43
N MET A 206 -5.36 4.63 11.21
CA MET A 206 -5.37 4.22 12.60
C MET A 206 -5.78 2.74 12.70
N CYS A 207 -5.23 2.01 13.67
CA CYS A 207 -5.54 0.60 13.88
C CYS A 207 -6.67 0.41 14.90
N VAL A 208 -7.84 -0.04 14.42
CA VAL A 208 -9.06 -0.24 15.21
C VAL A 208 -9.03 -1.58 15.93
N SER A 209 -8.58 -2.63 15.24
CA SER A 209 -8.42 -3.96 15.82
C SER A 209 -7.36 -4.76 15.08
N VAL A 210 -6.83 -5.80 15.74
CA VAL A 210 -5.91 -6.77 15.14
C VAL A 210 -6.30 -8.16 15.59
N PHE A 211 -6.66 -9.02 14.64
CA PHE A 211 -6.70 -10.45 14.88
C PHE A 211 -5.31 -11.06 14.72
N TYR A 212 -4.96 -12.01 15.58
CA TYR A 212 -3.74 -12.82 15.50
C TYR A 212 -4.13 -14.30 15.53
N GLY A 213 -3.63 -15.08 14.58
CA GLY A 213 -3.83 -16.53 14.56
C GLY A 213 -2.85 -17.25 13.64
N MET A 214 -2.88 -18.57 13.68
CA MET A 214 -2.05 -19.42 12.79
C MET A 214 -2.66 -19.60 11.40
N LYS A 215 -3.88 -19.13 11.22
CA LYS A 215 -4.68 -19.15 9.98
C LYS A 215 -5.55 -17.90 9.96
N LYS A 216 -6.25 -17.68 8.84
CA LYS A 216 -7.33 -16.70 8.76
C LYS A 216 -8.38 -16.92 9.87
N PRO A 217 -9.06 -15.85 10.33
CA PRO A 217 -10.12 -15.96 11.33
C PRO A 217 -11.16 -17.03 10.93
N ALA A 218 -11.47 -17.93 11.87
CA ALA A 218 -12.48 -18.96 11.63
C ALA A 218 -13.91 -18.40 11.79
N SER A 219 -14.07 -17.33 12.60
CA SER A 219 -15.33 -16.65 12.84
C SER A 219 -15.18 -15.15 12.53
N VAL A 220 -15.77 -14.72 11.40
CA VAL A 220 -15.82 -13.29 11.03
C VAL A 220 -16.71 -12.49 12.00
N GLU A 221 -17.72 -13.17 12.57
CA GLU A 221 -18.58 -12.66 13.62
C GLU A 221 -17.78 -12.19 14.84
N GLU A 222 -16.93 -13.06 15.40
CA GLU A 222 -16.17 -12.73 16.61
C GLU A 222 -15.14 -11.62 16.40
N ILE A 223 -14.64 -11.43 15.19
CA ILE A 223 -13.63 -10.37 14.91
C ILE A 223 -14.28 -9.01 14.60
N LEU A 224 -15.45 -8.98 13.95
CA LEU A 224 -16.09 -7.73 13.52
C LEU A 224 -17.20 -7.26 14.45
N ARG A 225 -17.79 -8.13 15.30
CA ARG A 225 -18.92 -7.72 16.15
C ARG A 225 -18.64 -6.49 17.01
N PRO A 226 -17.49 -6.36 17.72
CA PRO A 226 -17.19 -5.16 18.49
C PRO A 226 -17.13 -3.90 17.63
N PHE A 227 -16.56 -4.03 16.43
CA PHE A 227 -16.51 -2.95 15.45
C PHE A 227 -17.90 -2.54 14.98
N VAL A 228 -18.75 -3.50 14.61
CA VAL A 228 -20.10 -3.23 14.11
C VAL A 228 -20.96 -2.54 15.17
N GLU A 229 -20.89 -3.01 16.42
CA GLU A 229 -21.63 -2.41 17.54
C GLU A 229 -21.19 -0.96 17.81
N GLU A 230 -19.89 -0.71 17.92
CA GLU A 230 -19.35 0.62 18.18
C GLU A 230 -19.55 1.56 16.99
N ALA A 231 -19.36 1.08 15.76
CA ALA A 231 -19.54 1.88 14.56
C ALA A 231 -21.02 2.28 14.39
N ASN A 232 -21.97 1.41 14.75
CA ASN A 232 -23.39 1.74 14.75
C ASN A 232 -23.71 2.85 15.76
N GLN A 233 -23.18 2.77 16.98
CA GLN A 233 -23.34 3.83 17.98
C GLN A 233 -22.80 5.17 17.44
N LEU A 234 -21.58 5.17 16.89
CA LEU A 234 -20.96 6.38 16.34
C LEU A 234 -21.74 6.97 15.15
N VAL A 235 -22.29 6.12 14.28
CA VAL A 235 -23.09 6.56 13.13
C VAL A 235 -24.42 7.18 13.56
N GLU A 236 -25.05 6.64 14.60
CA GLU A 236 -26.34 7.14 15.11
C GLU A 236 -26.20 8.39 15.99
N GLU A 237 -25.21 8.39 16.87
CA GLU A 237 -25.03 9.42 17.91
C GLU A 237 -24.01 10.50 17.52
N GLY A 238 -23.10 10.19 16.59
CA GLY A 238 -21.92 11.01 16.33
C GLY A 238 -20.81 10.84 17.38
N ILE A 239 -19.85 11.74 17.36
CA ILE A 239 -18.73 11.81 18.30
C ILE A 239 -18.45 13.26 18.70
N ASN A 240 -18.20 13.50 19.99
CA ASN A 240 -17.76 14.81 20.47
C ASN A 240 -16.23 14.87 20.46
N LEU A 241 -15.66 15.69 19.58
CA LEU A 241 -14.22 15.88 19.45
C LEU A 241 -13.87 17.31 19.86
N ASN A 242 -13.20 17.47 21.00
CA ASN A 242 -12.81 18.76 21.57
C ASN A 242 -13.97 19.75 21.72
N GLY A 243 -15.14 19.27 22.18
CA GLY A 243 -16.34 20.08 22.35
C GLY A 243 -17.17 20.28 21.09
N GLN A 244 -16.71 19.81 19.93
CA GLN A 244 -17.47 19.85 18.67
C GLN A 244 -18.18 18.50 18.45
N ASP A 245 -19.50 18.54 18.26
CA ASP A 245 -20.25 17.36 17.81
C ASP A 245 -20.05 17.15 16.31
N VAL A 246 -19.56 15.95 15.95
CA VAL A 246 -19.19 15.57 14.59
C VAL A 246 -19.97 14.32 14.20
N LYS A 247 -20.62 14.35 13.03
CA LYS A 247 -21.28 13.16 12.47
C LYS A 247 -20.24 12.15 12.01
N VAL A 248 -20.55 10.87 12.14
CA VAL A 248 -19.69 9.79 11.65
C VAL A 248 -20.42 9.03 10.55
N LYS A 249 -19.72 8.77 9.45
CA LYS A 249 -20.24 7.97 8.35
C LYS A 249 -19.22 6.92 7.93
N ILE A 250 -19.67 5.68 7.81
CA ILE A 250 -18.89 4.61 7.17
C ILE A 250 -19.02 4.82 5.66
N ARG A 251 -17.95 5.33 5.03
CA ARG A 251 -17.96 5.63 3.61
C ARG A 251 -17.73 4.38 2.78
N VAL A 252 -16.66 3.63 3.04
CA VAL A 252 -16.26 2.48 2.22
C VAL A 252 -15.39 1.50 3.00
N ILE A 253 -15.48 0.22 2.65
CA ILE A 253 -14.55 -0.82 3.07
C ILE A 253 -13.77 -1.28 1.83
N VAL A 254 -12.45 -1.11 1.86
CA VAL A 254 -11.53 -1.50 0.80
C VAL A 254 -10.67 -2.65 1.30
N ALA A 255 -10.61 -3.72 0.54
CA ALA A 255 -9.88 -4.92 0.89
C ALA A 255 -9.46 -5.66 -0.38
N ASP A 256 -8.41 -6.46 -0.28
CA ASP A 256 -8.03 -7.38 -1.35
C ASP A 256 -9.13 -8.44 -1.59
N THR A 257 -8.98 -9.28 -2.61
CA THR A 257 -10.03 -10.24 -2.96
C THR A 257 -10.28 -11.27 -1.86
N GLU A 258 -9.25 -11.73 -1.16
CA GLU A 258 -9.39 -12.75 -0.12
C GLU A 258 -10.04 -12.20 1.15
N ALA A 259 -9.52 -11.07 1.64
CA ALA A 259 -10.05 -10.32 2.77
C ALA A 259 -11.51 -9.92 2.51
N ARG A 260 -11.82 -9.40 1.32
CA ARG A 260 -13.18 -9.04 0.92
C ARG A 260 -14.13 -10.24 0.91
N THR A 261 -13.67 -11.39 0.38
CA THR A 261 -14.45 -12.64 0.40
C THR A 261 -14.75 -13.08 1.82
N ALA A 262 -13.76 -12.99 2.72
CA ALA A 262 -13.94 -13.32 4.13
C ALA A 262 -14.93 -12.36 4.80
N LEU A 263 -14.74 -11.05 4.67
CA LEU A 263 -15.61 -10.02 5.25
C LEU A 263 -17.08 -10.20 4.83
N LYS A 264 -17.34 -10.54 3.57
CA LYS A 264 -18.71 -10.74 3.05
C LYS A 264 -19.25 -12.15 3.32
N CYS A 265 -18.46 -13.09 3.82
CA CYS A 265 -18.83 -14.49 4.00
C CYS A 265 -19.32 -15.17 2.69
N VAL A 266 -18.64 -14.92 1.57
CA VAL A 266 -19.02 -15.44 0.24
C VAL A 266 -18.05 -16.53 -0.25
N TYR A 267 -18.42 -17.25 -1.30
CA TYR A 267 -17.50 -18.14 -2.01
C TYR A 267 -16.40 -17.34 -2.72
N SER A 268 -15.25 -17.97 -2.95
CA SER A 268 -14.07 -17.28 -3.49
C SER A 268 -14.30 -16.84 -4.93
N HIS A 269 -13.40 -15.97 -5.40
CA HIS A 269 -13.37 -15.47 -6.77
C HIS A 269 -13.19 -16.56 -7.85
N ASN A 270 -12.77 -17.77 -7.45
CA ASN A 270 -12.66 -18.95 -8.33
C ASN A 270 -13.90 -19.87 -8.25
N SER A 271 -14.99 -19.43 -7.63
CA SER A 271 -16.27 -20.12 -7.71
C SER A 271 -17.05 -19.65 -8.94
N LEU A 272 -17.97 -20.48 -9.44
CA LEU A 272 -18.80 -20.16 -10.61
C LEU A 272 -19.63 -18.88 -10.37
N HIS A 273 -20.10 -18.65 -9.16
CA HIS A 273 -20.83 -17.44 -8.77
C HIS A 273 -19.94 -16.46 -7.98
N GLY A 274 -18.64 -16.39 -8.27
CA GLY A 274 -17.68 -15.66 -7.43
C GLY A 274 -17.62 -14.15 -7.65
N CYS A 275 -18.26 -13.61 -8.69
CA CYS A 275 -18.38 -12.15 -8.85
C CYS A 275 -19.17 -11.58 -7.69
N GLN A 276 -18.65 -10.55 -7.03
CA GLN A 276 -19.27 -9.99 -5.81
C GLN A 276 -20.20 -8.82 -6.09
N ARG A 277 -20.34 -8.42 -7.36
CA ARG A 277 -21.15 -7.27 -7.82
C ARG A 277 -22.34 -7.67 -8.68
N CYS A 278 -22.16 -8.58 -9.64
CA CYS A 278 -23.25 -9.06 -10.49
C CYS A 278 -23.37 -10.58 -10.46
N ASP A 279 -24.59 -11.08 -10.62
CA ASP A 279 -24.98 -12.49 -10.49
C ASP A 279 -24.57 -13.37 -11.68
N CYS A 280 -23.60 -12.92 -12.48
CA CYS A 280 -23.06 -13.69 -13.57
C CYS A 280 -22.54 -15.06 -13.09
N VAL A 281 -22.64 -16.03 -13.98
CA VAL A 281 -22.16 -17.39 -13.75
C VAL A 281 -20.95 -17.60 -14.65
N GLY A 282 -19.80 -17.83 -14.04
CA GLY A 282 -18.60 -18.26 -14.74
C GLY A 282 -18.63 -19.75 -15.05
N GLU A 283 -17.67 -20.18 -15.86
CA GLU A 283 -17.49 -21.57 -16.27
C GLU A 283 -16.09 -22.02 -15.88
N HIS A 284 -15.95 -23.25 -15.40
CA HIS A 284 -14.64 -23.81 -15.13
C HIS A 284 -13.92 -24.13 -16.45
N SER A 285 -12.76 -23.52 -16.68
CA SER A 285 -11.93 -23.81 -17.85
C SER A 285 -10.80 -24.76 -17.49
N SER A 286 -10.72 -25.88 -18.19
CA SER A 286 -9.58 -26.81 -18.07
C SER A 286 -8.27 -26.19 -18.58
N ARG A 287 -8.34 -25.25 -19.53
CA ARG A 287 -7.18 -24.60 -20.15
C ARG A 287 -6.55 -23.56 -19.25
N SER A 288 -7.36 -22.73 -18.57
CA SER A 288 -6.85 -21.75 -17.60
C SER A 288 -6.79 -22.31 -16.18
N ARG A 289 -7.34 -23.51 -15.93
CA ARG A 289 -7.43 -24.18 -14.62
C ARG A 289 -8.10 -23.31 -13.55
N THR A 290 -9.00 -22.44 -13.97
CA THR A 290 -9.74 -21.52 -13.11
C THR A 290 -11.11 -21.21 -13.71
N THR A 291 -11.93 -20.46 -12.99
CA THR A 291 -13.21 -19.97 -13.49
C THR A 291 -13.00 -18.82 -14.47
N ALA A 292 -13.51 -18.99 -15.68
CA ALA A 292 -13.65 -17.96 -16.69
C ALA A 292 -15.01 -17.28 -16.54
N TYR A 293 -15.01 -15.95 -16.42
CA TYR A 293 -16.22 -15.15 -16.29
C TYR A 293 -16.68 -14.64 -17.65
N PRO A 294 -17.99 -14.37 -17.82
CA PRO A 294 -18.49 -13.79 -19.05
C PRO A 294 -17.93 -12.38 -19.27
N VAL A 295 -17.83 -12.02 -20.56
CA VAL A 295 -17.37 -10.70 -21.02
C VAL A 295 -18.32 -9.57 -20.60
N GLY A 296 -19.61 -9.88 -20.42
CA GLY A 296 -20.64 -8.93 -19.97
C GLY A 296 -20.97 -9.07 -18.48
N LYS A 297 -21.67 -8.05 -17.95
CA LYS A 297 -22.23 -8.05 -16.59
C LYS A 297 -23.52 -8.87 -16.54
N GLY A 298 -23.74 -9.61 -15.46
CA GLY A 298 -25.07 -10.06 -15.06
C GLY A 298 -25.88 -8.93 -14.39
N PRO A 299 -27.15 -9.18 -14.05
CA PRO A 299 -27.87 -8.38 -13.06
C PRO A 299 -27.04 -8.05 -11.81
N VAL A 300 -27.13 -6.80 -11.36
CA VAL A 300 -26.39 -6.33 -10.18
C VAL A 300 -27.04 -6.91 -8.92
N ARG A 301 -26.22 -7.50 -8.03
CA ARG A 301 -26.71 -7.97 -6.73
C ARG A 301 -27.19 -6.80 -5.89
N THR A 302 -28.18 -7.03 -5.05
CA THR A 302 -28.74 -5.98 -4.18
C THR A 302 -28.43 -6.24 -2.72
N HIS A 303 -28.33 -5.16 -1.94
CA HIS A 303 -28.19 -5.26 -0.48
C HIS A 303 -29.32 -6.08 0.15
N THR A 304 -30.57 -5.78 -0.20
CA THR A 304 -31.75 -6.45 0.34
C THR A 304 -31.72 -7.96 0.08
N ALA A 305 -31.50 -8.37 -1.17
CA ALA A 305 -31.42 -9.78 -1.53
C ALA A 305 -30.24 -10.48 -0.81
N PHE A 306 -29.10 -9.80 -0.67
CA PHE A 306 -27.96 -10.32 0.08
C PHE A 306 -28.29 -10.50 1.57
N CYS A 307 -28.94 -9.52 2.21
CA CYS A 307 -29.36 -9.59 3.61
C CYS A 307 -30.37 -10.73 3.86
N ASN A 308 -31.22 -11.03 2.87
CA ASN A 308 -32.18 -12.12 2.89
C ASN A 308 -31.61 -13.49 2.51
N ASN A 309 -30.30 -13.59 2.23
CA ASN A 309 -29.63 -14.80 1.73
C ASN A 309 -30.22 -15.35 0.41
N GLU A 310 -30.62 -14.47 -0.50
CA GLU A 310 -31.22 -14.85 -1.79
C GLU A 310 -30.18 -15.25 -2.85
N TYR A 311 -28.89 -15.31 -2.51
CA TYR A 311 -27.81 -15.77 -3.41
C TYR A 311 -27.11 -17.03 -2.85
N PRO A 312 -27.78 -18.20 -2.79
CA PRO A 312 -27.27 -19.40 -2.12
C PRO A 312 -25.97 -19.95 -2.72
N ASP A 313 -25.74 -19.79 -4.03
CA ASP A 313 -24.52 -20.25 -4.70
C ASP A 313 -23.34 -19.27 -4.56
N HIS A 314 -23.61 -18.06 -4.06
CA HIS A 314 -22.62 -17.02 -3.81
C HIS A 314 -22.29 -16.88 -2.31
N GLN A 315 -23.30 -16.99 -1.46
CA GLN A 315 -23.21 -16.78 -0.02
C GLN A 315 -22.97 -18.11 0.71
N ARG A 316 -22.07 -18.11 1.69
CA ARG A 316 -21.86 -19.31 2.51
C ARG A 316 -23.02 -19.45 3.49
N THR A 317 -23.85 -20.47 3.31
CA THR A 317 -25.06 -20.69 4.11
C THR A 317 -24.81 -20.83 5.62
N SER A 318 -23.63 -21.31 6.03
CA SER A 318 -23.26 -21.45 7.45
C SER A 318 -22.75 -20.16 8.11
N TYR A 319 -22.55 -19.07 7.36
CA TYR A 319 -21.90 -17.86 7.86
C TYR A 319 -22.58 -16.60 7.34
N ARG A 320 -23.12 -15.78 8.26
CA ARG A 320 -23.64 -14.44 7.93
C ARG A 320 -22.57 -13.40 8.22
N SER A 321 -22.39 -12.44 7.32
CA SER A 321 -21.45 -11.32 7.56
C SER A 321 -22.00 -10.37 8.62
N PRO A 322 -21.22 -9.96 9.63
CA PRO A 322 -21.63 -8.92 10.59
C PRO A 322 -21.86 -7.56 9.93
N LEU A 323 -21.24 -7.33 8.76
CA LEU A 323 -21.32 -6.05 8.06
C LEU A 323 -22.72 -5.74 7.53
N VAL A 324 -23.61 -6.73 7.40
CA VAL A 324 -25.00 -6.46 7.03
C VAL A 324 -25.80 -5.81 8.16
N ASP A 325 -25.27 -5.78 9.38
CA ASP A 325 -25.87 -5.09 10.53
C ASP A 325 -25.39 -3.64 10.69
N LEU A 326 -24.48 -3.17 9.81
CA LEU A 326 -24.03 -1.78 9.82
C LEU A 326 -25.16 -0.83 9.43
N LYS A 327 -25.34 0.22 10.22
CA LYS A 327 -26.36 1.27 10.05
C LYS A 327 -25.82 2.42 9.19
N GLY A 328 -26.60 3.51 9.09
CA GLY A 328 -26.22 4.70 8.31
C GLY A 328 -26.41 4.54 6.79
N GLY A 329 -27.22 3.57 6.37
CA GLY A 329 -27.45 3.27 4.95
C GLY A 329 -26.32 2.50 4.27
N PHE A 330 -25.51 1.77 5.05
CA PHE A 330 -24.44 0.92 4.55
C PHE A 330 -25.00 -0.21 3.66
N ASP A 331 -24.48 -0.31 2.43
CA ASP A 331 -24.84 -1.30 1.44
C ASP A 331 -23.66 -2.26 1.21
N ILE A 332 -23.73 -3.48 1.76
CA ILE A 332 -22.65 -4.47 1.64
C ILE A 332 -22.24 -4.84 0.19
N ILE A 333 -23.12 -4.64 -0.81
CA ILE A 333 -22.76 -4.85 -2.21
C ILE A 333 -21.97 -3.65 -2.74
N ARG A 334 -22.41 -2.43 -2.42
CA ARG A 334 -21.86 -1.20 -2.99
C ARG A 334 -20.68 -0.62 -2.20
N ASP A 335 -20.71 -0.71 -0.87
CA ASP A 335 -19.77 -0.11 0.08
C ASP A 335 -18.59 -1.00 0.45
N VAL A 336 -18.65 -2.29 0.10
CA VAL A 336 -17.48 -3.16 0.07
C VAL A 336 -16.99 -3.24 -1.37
N VAL A 337 -16.03 -2.38 -1.73
CA VAL A 337 -15.66 -2.12 -3.13
C VAL A 337 -14.92 -3.26 -3.79
N VAL A 338 -15.12 -3.42 -5.11
CA VAL A 338 -14.27 -4.31 -5.93
C VAL A 338 -13.10 -3.58 -6.57
N ALA A 339 -13.28 -2.28 -6.82
CA ALA A 339 -12.35 -1.42 -7.53
C ALA A 339 -11.15 -0.93 -6.70
N ASP A 340 -10.51 -1.82 -5.94
CA ASP A 340 -9.28 -1.46 -5.23
C ASP A 340 -8.14 -1.17 -6.22
N ARG A 341 -7.61 0.05 -6.15
CA ARG A 341 -6.50 0.49 -7.00
C ARG A 341 -5.29 -0.45 -6.93
N LEU A 342 -4.92 -0.92 -5.76
CA LEU A 342 -3.70 -1.69 -5.59
C LEU A 342 -3.86 -3.11 -6.14
N HIS A 343 -4.83 -3.86 -5.61
CA HIS A 343 -4.95 -5.28 -5.89
C HIS A 343 -5.67 -5.61 -7.20
N LEU A 344 -6.61 -4.76 -7.66
CA LEU A 344 -7.30 -4.99 -8.93
C LEU A 344 -6.51 -4.43 -10.12
N ILE A 345 -6.08 -3.17 -10.04
CA ILE A 345 -5.53 -2.43 -11.18
C ILE A 345 -4.02 -2.67 -11.30
N ASP A 346 -3.24 -2.26 -10.29
CA ASP A 346 -1.78 -2.21 -10.38
C ASP A 346 -1.16 -3.61 -10.25
N HIS A 347 -1.39 -4.28 -9.12
CA HIS A 347 -0.87 -5.62 -8.86
C HIS A 347 -1.72 -6.74 -9.50
N GLY A 348 -2.96 -6.43 -9.90
CA GLY A 348 -3.87 -7.38 -10.54
C GLY A 348 -3.70 -7.43 -12.05
N VAL A 349 -4.46 -6.59 -12.76
CA VAL A 349 -4.53 -6.62 -14.23
C VAL A 349 -3.22 -6.15 -14.88
N THR A 350 -2.59 -5.08 -14.39
CA THR A 350 -1.35 -4.56 -15.02
C THR A 350 -0.21 -5.56 -14.89
N ARG A 351 0.01 -6.12 -13.70
CA ARG A 351 0.96 -7.23 -13.49
C ARG A 351 0.66 -8.43 -14.38
N ARG A 352 -0.62 -8.81 -14.53
CA ARG A 352 -1.03 -9.92 -15.40
C ARG A 352 -0.64 -9.67 -16.85
N LEU A 353 -0.90 -8.48 -17.40
CA LEU A 353 -0.56 -8.15 -18.78
C LEU A 353 0.95 -8.30 -19.04
N LEU A 354 1.78 -7.79 -18.14
CA LEU A 354 3.24 -7.85 -18.30
C LEU A 354 3.81 -9.25 -18.05
N LYS A 355 3.44 -9.90 -16.93
CA LYS A 355 3.92 -11.26 -16.63
C LYS A 355 3.41 -12.27 -17.65
N GLY A 356 2.20 -12.09 -18.18
CA GLY A 356 1.65 -12.95 -19.21
C GLY A 356 2.47 -12.90 -20.49
N ARG A 357 2.85 -11.69 -20.94
CA ARG A 357 3.76 -11.50 -22.08
C ARG A 357 5.18 -11.99 -21.80
N LEU A 358 5.66 -11.90 -20.56
CA LEU A 358 6.99 -12.44 -20.22
C LEU A 358 7.01 -13.97 -20.18
N LEU A 359 5.93 -14.61 -19.71
CA LEU A 359 5.92 -16.05 -19.45
C LEU A 359 5.17 -16.86 -20.51
N GLY A 360 4.51 -16.20 -21.48
CA GLY A 360 3.64 -16.88 -22.45
C GLY A 360 2.36 -17.43 -21.80
N LYS A 361 1.81 -16.73 -20.80
CA LYS A 361 0.68 -17.20 -19.98
C LYS A 361 -0.61 -16.43 -20.25
N TRP A 362 -1.73 -17.06 -19.88
CA TRP A 362 -3.06 -16.46 -19.94
C TRP A 362 -3.50 -15.97 -21.32
N GLY A 363 -3.12 -16.72 -22.36
CA GLY A 363 -3.40 -16.41 -23.76
C GLY A 363 -2.47 -15.36 -24.38
N LEU A 364 -1.59 -14.75 -23.58
CA LEU A 364 -0.65 -13.73 -24.05
C LEU A 364 0.60 -14.40 -24.64
N PRO A 365 0.95 -14.13 -25.91
CA PRO A 365 2.14 -14.73 -26.49
C PRO A 365 3.40 -14.12 -25.89
N CYS A 366 4.39 -14.98 -25.72
CA CYS A 366 5.66 -14.66 -25.09
C CYS A 366 6.46 -13.66 -25.92
N TRP A 367 7.03 -12.63 -25.28
CA TRP A 367 8.05 -11.79 -25.92
C TRP A 367 9.34 -12.57 -26.14
N SER A 368 9.98 -12.35 -27.30
CA SER A 368 11.32 -12.84 -27.60
C SER A 368 12.37 -12.15 -26.72
N ASP A 369 13.55 -12.74 -26.60
CA ASP A 369 14.64 -12.17 -25.79
C ASP A 369 15.10 -10.80 -26.30
N ASP A 370 15.08 -10.59 -27.61
CA ASP A 370 15.38 -9.28 -28.23
C ASP A 370 14.36 -8.21 -27.80
N VAL A 371 13.06 -8.53 -27.89
CA VAL A 371 11.99 -7.62 -27.43
C VAL A 371 12.11 -7.33 -25.95
N ARG A 372 12.39 -8.34 -25.11
CA ARG A 372 12.60 -8.14 -23.67
C ARG A 372 13.78 -7.23 -23.39
N THR A 373 14.90 -7.43 -24.09
CA THR A 373 16.10 -6.60 -23.97
C THR A 373 15.82 -5.16 -24.37
N GLN A 374 15.08 -4.96 -25.47
CA GLN A 374 14.69 -3.63 -25.93
C GLN A 374 13.78 -2.93 -24.92
N ILE A 375 12.75 -3.61 -24.39
CA ILE A 375 11.88 -3.07 -23.35
C ILE A 375 12.68 -2.71 -22.10
N SER A 376 13.52 -3.62 -21.59
CA SER A 376 14.35 -3.39 -20.41
C SER A 376 15.31 -2.21 -20.59
N SER A 377 15.93 -2.08 -21.76
CA SER A 377 16.79 -0.94 -22.09
C SER A 377 16.03 0.37 -22.02
N ARG A 378 14.83 0.44 -22.65
CA ARG A 378 13.97 1.63 -22.58
C ARG A 378 13.52 1.93 -21.15
N LEU A 379 13.16 0.92 -20.35
CA LEU A 379 12.78 1.08 -18.95
C LEU A 379 13.88 1.74 -18.12
N LEU A 380 15.13 1.29 -18.27
CA LEU A 380 16.28 1.80 -17.52
C LEU A 380 16.71 3.21 -17.94
N GLN A 381 16.37 3.65 -19.16
CA GLN A 381 16.69 4.99 -19.67
C GLN A 381 15.68 6.05 -19.26
N ILE A 382 14.47 5.64 -18.82
CA ILE A 382 13.41 6.59 -18.49
C ILE A 382 13.73 7.31 -17.19
N LYS A 383 13.63 8.64 -17.26
CA LYS A 383 13.71 9.53 -16.11
C LYS A 383 12.30 9.88 -15.66
N LEU A 384 11.98 9.52 -14.44
CA LEU A 384 10.71 9.89 -13.82
C LEU A 384 10.87 11.17 -13.00
N PRO A 385 9.78 11.92 -12.75
CA PRO A 385 9.80 13.06 -11.86
C PRO A 385 10.17 12.65 -10.46
N SER A 386 10.65 13.62 -9.69
CA SER A 386 11.01 13.43 -8.29
C SER A 386 9.86 12.96 -7.40
N GLU A 387 8.59 13.25 -7.74
CA GLU A 387 7.45 12.70 -6.98
C GLU A 387 7.24 11.18 -7.17
N ILE A 388 7.90 10.57 -8.15
CA ILE A 388 7.89 9.13 -8.37
C ILE A 388 9.19 8.53 -7.85
N ASN A 389 9.22 8.26 -6.55
CA ASN A 389 10.41 7.87 -5.79
C ASN A 389 11.01 6.50 -6.19
N ARG A 390 10.37 5.73 -7.08
CA ARG A 390 10.88 4.41 -7.52
C ARG A 390 11.24 4.46 -9.00
N PRO A 391 12.52 4.29 -9.37
CA PRO A 391 12.91 4.15 -10.76
C PRO A 391 12.38 2.83 -11.33
N MET A 392 12.24 2.77 -12.65
CA MET A 392 11.90 1.53 -13.34
C MET A 392 13.09 0.57 -13.34
N ARG A 393 12.81 -0.73 -13.24
CA ARG A 393 13.81 -1.80 -13.31
C ARG A 393 13.64 -2.61 -14.60
N SER A 394 14.66 -3.40 -14.95
CA SER A 394 14.57 -4.39 -16.04
C SER A 394 13.38 -5.35 -15.84
N LEU A 395 12.84 -5.88 -16.94
CA LEU A 395 11.86 -6.97 -16.94
C LEU A 395 12.37 -8.24 -16.24
N ASP A 396 13.69 -8.46 -16.17
CA ASP A 396 14.28 -9.60 -15.43
C ASP A 396 13.88 -9.56 -13.94
N ASN A 397 13.65 -8.35 -13.43
CA ASN A 397 13.24 -8.11 -12.05
C ASN A 397 11.72 -8.01 -11.88
N ILE A 398 10.91 -8.27 -12.91
CA ILE A 398 9.45 -8.10 -12.82
C ILE A 398 8.81 -8.97 -11.72
N GLY A 399 9.45 -10.09 -11.39
CA GLY A 399 9.09 -10.92 -10.25
C GLY A 399 9.00 -10.14 -8.94
N TYR A 400 9.89 -9.15 -8.79
CA TYR A 400 10.09 -8.33 -7.60
C TYR A 400 9.53 -6.91 -7.72
N TRP A 401 8.88 -6.56 -8.83
CA TRP A 401 8.24 -5.25 -8.98
C TRP A 401 7.15 -5.05 -7.93
N LYS A 402 7.19 -3.89 -7.26
CA LYS A 402 6.13 -3.46 -6.35
C LYS A 402 4.93 -2.95 -7.14
N ALA A 403 3.76 -2.93 -6.51
CA ALA A 403 2.55 -2.36 -7.10
C ALA A 403 2.76 -0.94 -7.65
N THR A 404 3.56 -0.10 -6.96
CA THR A 404 3.88 1.26 -7.41
C THR A 404 4.69 1.32 -8.71
N GLU A 405 5.51 0.32 -9.02
CA GLU A 405 6.20 0.23 -10.32
C GLU A 405 5.22 -0.14 -11.43
N TYR A 406 4.27 -1.05 -11.18
CA TYR A 406 3.19 -1.35 -12.12
C TYR A 406 2.29 -0.13 -12.35
N ARG A 407 2.01 0.66 -11.31
CA ARG A 407 1.28 1.93 -11.41
C ARG A 407 1.99 2.92 -12.34
N SER A 408 3.30 3.12 -12.12
CA SER A 408 4.12 3.99 -12.98
C SER A 408 4.19 3.47 -14.41
N PHE A 409 4.27 2.15 -14.58
CA PHE A 409 4.17 1.50 -15.88
C PHE A 409 2.86 1.81 -16.58
N LEU A 410 1.72 1.59 -15.92
CA LEU A 410 0.41 1.75 -16.53
C LEU A 410 0.15 3.20 -16.96
N HIS A 411 0.43 4.16 -16.08
CA HIS A 411 0.08 5.56 -16.33
C HIS A 411 1.09 6.30 -17.18
N TYR A 412 2.36 5.92 -17.10
CA TYR A 412 3.43 6.74 -17.65
C TYR A 412 4.30 6.01 -18.65
N VAL A 413 4.94 4.94 -18.18
CA VAL A 413 6.09 4.35 -18.86
C VAL A 413 5.66 3.43 -20.01
N GLY A 414 4.61 2.64 -19.81
CA GLY A 414 4.17 1.63 -20.77
C GLY A 414 3.69 2.21 -22.11
N ILE A 415 3.11 3.42 -22.10
CA ILE A 415 2.67 4.11 -23.32
C ILE A 415 3.86 4.32 -24.26
N VAL A 416 5.00 4.74 -23.72
CA VAL A 416 6.21 5.03 -24.51
C VAL A 416 7.01 3.77 -24.78
N VAL A 417 7.23 2.94 -23.76
CA VAL A 417 8.11 1.78 -23.86
C VAL A 417 7.57 0.74 -24.83
N LEU A 418 6.25 0.54 -24.89
CA LEU A 418 5.61 -0.46 -25.73
C LEU A 418 5.30 0.02 -27.15
N GLU A 419 5.48 1.31 -27.44
CA GLU A 419 5.29 1.87 -28.78
C GLU A 419 6.30 1.25 -29.76
N ASP A 420 5.83 0.93 -30.96
CA ASP A 420 6.58 0.26 -32.03
C ASP A 420 7.15 -1.14 -31.67
N ILE A 421 6.85 -1.65 -30.47
CA ILE A 421 7.19 -3.01 -30.03
C ILE A 421 5.98 -3.93 -30.13
N LEU A 422 4.83 -3.49 -29.62
CA LEU A 422 3.60 -4.27 -29.72
C LEU A 422 2.96 -4.10 -31.11
N GLU A 423 2.35 -5.17 -31.60
CA GLU A 423 1.48 -5.09 -32.78
C GLU A 423 0.43 -3.98 -32.58
N PRO A 424 0.06 -3.22 -33.65
CA PRO A 424 -0.80 -2.04 -33.51
C PRO A 424 -2.11 -2.29 -32.77
N GLN A 425 -2.73 -3.46 -32.97
CA GLN A 425 -3.97 -3.84 -32.27
C GLN A 425 -3.77 -4.07 -30.77
N HIS A 426 -2.68 -4.73 -30.38
CA HIS A 426 -2.34 -4.99 -28.98
C HIS A 426 -1.88 -3.72 -28.26
N TYR A 427 -1.18 -2.83 -28.96
CA TYR A 427 -0.82 -1.52 -28.42
C TYR A 427 -2.07 -0.67 -28.16
N LYS A 428 -3.01 -0.60 -29.11
CA LYS A 428 -4.30 0.09 -28.93
C LYS A 428 -5.12 -0.51 -27.79
N HIS A 429 -5.09 -1.83 -27.62
CA HIS A 429 -5.74 -2.52 -26.49
C HIS A 429 -5.13 -2.11 -25.14
N PHE A 430 -3.81 -2.04 -25.02
CA PHE A 430 -3.14 -1.52 -23.83
C PHE A 430 -3.48 -0.05 -23.56
N LEU A 431 -3.47 0.81 -24.60
CA LEU A 431 -3.82 2.22 -24.48
C LEU A 431 -5.27 2.42 -24.01
N LEU A 432 -6.20 1.59 -24.47
CA LEU A 432 -7.59 1.61 -24.05
C LEU A 432 -7.71 1.45 -22.52
N TYR A 433 -7.00 0.46 -21.96
CA TYR A 433 -6.93 0.24 -20.51
C TYR A 433 -6.21 1.39 -19.78
N SER A 434 -5.03 1.79 -20.24
CA SER A 434 -4.26 2.88 -19.63
C SER A 434 -5.04 4.20 -19.57
N CYS A 435 -5.72 4.56 -20.66
CA CYS A 435 -6.55 5.76 -20.74
C CYS A 435 -7.75 5.67 -19.80
N ALA A 436 -8.48 4.54 -19.82
CA ALA A 436 -9.65 4.35 -18.96
C ALA A 436 -9.29 4.52 -17.47
N ILE A 437 -8.22 3.87 -17.04
CA ILE A 437 -7.74 3.97 -15.66
C ILE A 437 -7.24 5.38 -15.33
N THR A 438 -6.59 6.08 -16.26
CA THR A 438 -6.17 7.48 -16.06
C THR A 438 -7.37 8.41 -15.86
N ILE A 439 -8.44 8.25 -16.63
CA ILE A 439 -9.68 9.02 -16.51
C ILE A 439 -10.33 8.79 -15.14
N LEU A 440 -10.37 7.54 -14.69
CA LEU A 440 -10.99 7.12 -13.42
C LEU A 440 -10.14 7.45 -12.19
N SER A 441 -8.88 7.86 -12.38
CA SER A 441 -7.97 8.26 -11.29
C SER A 441 -8.05 9.74 -10.89
N THR A 442 -8.92 10.56 -11.50
CA THR A 442 -9.06 11.98 -11.15
C THR A 442 -10.45 12.54 -11.38
N GLU A 443 -10.85 13.51 -10.56
CA GLU A 443 -12.08 14.30 -10.72
C GLU A 443 -12.01 15.27 -11.90
N VAL A 444 -10.81 15.62 -12.39
CA VAL A 444 -10.64 16.49 -13.56
C VAL A 444 -11.39 15.94 -14.77
N TYR A 445 -11.45 14.61 -14.90
CA TYR A 445 -12.12 13.92 -15.99
C TYR A 445 -13.47 13.32 -15.58
N LYS A 446 -14.11 13.82 -14.50
CA LYS A 446 -15.38 13.29 -13.99
C LYS A 446 -16.46 13.13 -15.06
N ARG A 447 -16.61 14.15 -15.92
CA ARG A 447 -17.57 14.13 -17.05
C ARG A 447 -17.32 13.00 -18.07
N HIS A 448 -16.11 12.45 -18.08
CA HIS A 448 -15.67 11.37 -18.97
C HIS A 448 -15.60 10.01 -18.27
N TRP A 449 -15.96 9.89 -16.98
CA TRP A 449 -16.02 8.60 -16.31
C TRP A 449 -16.94 7.58 -17.00
N PRO A 450 -18.14 7.96 -17.53
CA PRO A 450 -18.95 7.01 -18.30
C PRO A 450 -18.24 6.48 -19.56
N LEU A 451 -17.48 7.34 -20.24
CA LEU A 451 -16.66 6.93 -21.39
C LEU A 451 -15.59 5.93 -20.96
N ALA A 452 -14.89 6.18 -19.84
CA ALA A 452 -13.91 5.25 -19.31
C ALA A 452 -14.52 3.88 -18.94
N GLY A 453 -15.75 3.86 -18.43
CA GLY A 453 -16.50 2.61 -18.22
C GLY A 453 -16.69 1.84 -19.53
N GLY A 454 -17.09 2.52 -20.61
CA GLY A 454 -17.17 1.93 -21.95
C GLY A 454 -15.82 1.44 -22.49
N MET A 455 -14.73 2.16 -22.19
CA MET A 455 -13.37 1.73 -22.55
C MET A 455 -12.96 0.45 -21.81
N LEU A 456 -13.27 0.32 -20.52
CA LEU A 456 -13.00 -0.91 -19.76
C LEU A 456 -13.83 -2.09 -20.27
N GLN A 457 -15.10 -1.87 -20.62
CA GLN A 457 -15.92 -2.90 -21.26
C GLN A 457 -15.30 -3.36 -22.57
N LYS A 458 -14.93 -2.41 -23.45
CA LYS A 458 -14.30 -2.74 -24.73
C LYS A 458 -12.95 -3.44 -24.56
N PHE A 459 -12.18 -3.09 -23.53
CA PHE A 459 -10.95 -3.77 -23.17
C PHE A 459 -11.17 -5.24 -22.81
N VAL A 460 -12.20 -5.55 -22.00
CA VAL A 460 -12.54 -6.93 -21.61
C VAL A 460 -13.04 -7.74 -22.82
N GLU A 461 -13.88 -7.14 -23.68
CA GLU A 461 -14.32 -7.74 -24.94
C GLU A 461 -13.14 -8.12 -25.84
N GLN A 462 -12.23 -7.16 -26.08
CA GLN A 462 -11.04 -7.39 -26.90
C GLN A 462 -10.04 -8.35 -26.25
N TYR A 463 -9.98 -8.40 -24.91
CA TYR A 463 -9.14 -9.39 -24.23
C TYR A 463 -9.61 -10.81 -24.57
N ALA A 464 -10.92 -11.06 -24.53
CA ALA A 464 -11.48 -12.36 -24.88
C ALA A 464 -11.22 -12.73 -26.36
N GLU A 465 -11.31 -11.74 -27.27
CA GLU A 465 -11.04 -11.92 -28.70
C GLU A 465 -9.56 -12.22 -28.97
N PHE A 466 -8.64 -11.44 -28.40
CA PHE A 466 -7.21 -11.55 -28.69
C PHE A 466 -6.53 -12.69 -27.95
N PHE A 467 -6.96 -12.98 -26.72
CA PHE A 467 -6.23 -13.90 -25.84
C PHE A 467 -7.05 -15.13 -25.46
N GLY A 468 -8.38 -15.10 -25.62
CA GLY A 468 -9.29 -16.20 -25.31
C GLY A 468 -10.23 -15.88 -24.14
N ALA A 469 -11.51 -16.21 -24.31
CA ALA A 469 -12.55 -16.00 -23.31
C ALA A 469 -12.30 -16.81 -22.01
N GLU A 470 -11.62 -17.96 -22.13
CA GLU A 470 -11.23 -18.81 -21.00
C GLU A 470 -10.24 -18.14 -20.02
N TYR A 471 -9.65 -17.01 -20.42
CA TYR A 471 -8.70 -16.26 -19.61
C TYR A 471 -9.29 -14.99 -18.99
N ILE A 472 -10.61 -14.78 -19.11
CA ILE A 472 -11.33 -13.71 -18.39
C ILE A 472 -11.48 -14.12 -16.92
N SER A 473 -10.46 -13.81 -16.13
CA SER A 473 -10.46 -14.06 -14.69
C SER A 473 -11.38 -13.07 -13.95
N SER A 474 -11.64 -13.34 -12.67
CA SER A 474 -12.41 -12.44 -11.81
C SER A 474 -11.87 -10.99 -11.83
N ASN A 475 -10.55 -10.80 -11.86
CA ASN A 475 -9.96 -9.46 -11.93
C ASN A 475 -10.30 -8.73 -13.24
N LEU A 476 -10.26 -9.42 -14.39
CA LEU A 476 -10.66 -8.82 -15.67
C LEU A 476 -12.16 -8.49 -15.69
N HIS A 477 -12.99 -9.42 -15.20
CA HIS A 477 -14.43 -9.18 -15.09
C HIS A 477 -14.76 -8.01 -14.13
N ASN A 478 -14.05 -7.89 -13.01
CA ASN A 478 -14.25 -6.81 -12.05
C ASN A 478 -13.94 -5.41 -12.62
N LEU A 479 -13.15 -5.29 -13.70
CA LEU A 479 -12.97 -4.02 -14.40
C LEU A 479 -14.29 -3.42 -14.89
N LEU A 480 -15.25 -4.29 -15.23
CA LEU A 480 -16.58 -3.86 -15.66
C LEU A 480 -17.27 -3.03 -14.57
N HIS A 481 -16.98 -3.27 -13.29
CA HIS A 481 -17.65 -2.62 -12.14
C HIS A 481 -16.92 -1.39 -11.60
N VAL A 482 -15.76 -1.03 -12.16
CA VAL A 482 -14.91 0.04 -11.63
C VAL A 482 -15.58 1.40 -11.74
N GLN A 483 -16.25 1.66 -12.86
CA GLN A 483 -16.88 2.96 -13.12
C GLN A 483 -18.00 3.27 -12.12
N GLU A 484 -18.77 2.27 -11.69
CA GLU A 484 -19.80 2.46 -10.65
C GLU A 484 -19.20 2.77 -9.28
N ASP A 485 -18.09 2.12 -8.91
CA ASP A 485 -17.40 2.39 -7.66
C ASP A 485 -16.81 3.80 -7.65
N VAL A 486 -16.19 4.22 -8.76
CA VAL A 486 -15.65 5.57 -8.93
C VAL A 486 -16.74 6.63 -8.91
N ASN A 487 -17.90 6.37 -9.53
CA ASN A 487 -19.05 7.27 -9.45
C ASN A 487 -19.53 7.49 -8.01
N LYS A 488 -19.50 6.45 -7.18
CA LYS A 488 -20.02 6.51 -5.81
C LYS A 488 -19.03 7.17 -4.84
N PHE A 489 -17.76 6.82 -4.94
CA PHE A 489 -16.76 7.21 -3.95
C PHE A 489 -15.86 8.34 -4.44
N GLY A 490 -15.69 8.51 -5.74
CA GLY A 490 -14.70 9.40 -6.33
C GLY A 490 -13.55 8.60 -6.95
N PRO A 491 -12.44 9.26 -7.31
CA PRO A 491 -11.34 8.64 -8.04
C PRO A 491 -10.80 7.36 -7.39
N LEU A 492 -10.18 6.49 -8.20
CA LEU A 492 -9.56 5.23 -7.74
C LEU A 492 -8.64 5.38 -6.52
N GLU A 493 -7.90 6.50 -6.41
CA GLU A 493 -7.02 6.78 -5.27
C GLU A 493 -7.79 6.88 -3.93
N THR A 494 -9.09 7.22 -3.97
CA THR A 494 -9.95 7.36 -2.79
C THR A 494 -10.55 6.04 -2.30
N ILE A 495 -10.32 4.95 -3.06
CA ILE A 495 -10.77 3.59 -2.78
C ILE A 495 -9.60 2.62 -2.94
N SER A 496 -8.45 2.95 -2.33
CA SER A 496 -7.21 2.21 -2.45
C SER A 496 -6.75 1.62 -1.12
N THR A 497 -6.16 0.42 -1.14
CA THR A 497 -5.47 -0.17 0.02
C THR A 497 -4.04 0.34 0.25
N TYR A 498 -3.44 1.12 -0.67
CA TYR A 498 -2.08 1.65 -0.50
C TYR A 498 -1.81 2.29 0.87
N PRO A 499 -2.68 3.18 1.41
CA PRO A 499 -2.45 3.78 2.72
C PRO A 499 -2.45 2.74 3.85
N PHE A 500 -3.33 1.74 3.77
CA PHE A 500 -3.49 0.72 4.81
C PHE A 500 -2.30 -0.26 4.80
N GLU A 501 -1.83 -0.70 3.63
CA GLU A 501 -0.65 -1.54 3.51
C GLU A 501 0.61 -0.82 4.03
N SER A 502 0.73 0.48 3.73
CA SER A 502 1.82 1.30 4.27
C SER A 502 1.76 1.43 5.80
N ALA A 503 0.56 1.60 6.38
CA ALA A 503 0.35 1.71 7.82
C ALA A 503 0.46 0.36 8.56
N ALA A 504 0.24 -0.76 7.87
CA ALA A 504 0.43 -2.12 8.36
C ALA A 504 1.89 -2.47 8.66
N GLN A 505 2.83 -1.94 7.87
CA GLN A 505 4.26 -2.25 8.02
C GLN A 505 4.83 -1.86 9.40
N PRO A 506 4.58 -0.65 9.96
CA PRO A 506 4.93 -0.31 11.33
C PRO A 506 4.38 -1.27 12.40
N LEU A 507 3.17 -1.81 12.23
CA LEU A 507 2.61 -2.79 13.17
C LEU A 507 3.43 -4.08 13.15
N LYS A 508 3.77 -4.59 11.96
CA LYS A 508 4.63 -5.77 11.83
C LYS A 508 6.01 -5.55 12.47
N ARG A 509 6.63 -4.39 12.22
CA ARG A 509 7.95 -4.03 12.79
C ARG A 509 7.93 -3.84 14.31
N SER A 510 6.77 -3.51 14.89
CA SER A 510 6.64 -3.41 16.34
C SER A 510 6.78 -4.75 17.06
N LEU A 511 6.61 -5.87 16.35
CA LEU A 511 6.83 -7.20 16.88
C LEU A 511 8.32 -7.50 16.98
N ARG A 512 8.81 -7.70 18.21
CA ARG A 512 10.21 -8.06 18.48
C ARG A 512 10.43 -9.57 18.45
N HIS A 513 9.41 -10.33 18.82
CA HIS A 513 9.42 -11.78 18.82
C HIS A 513 8.01 -12.35 18.61
N GLY A 514 7.90 -13.61 18.23
CA GLY A 514 6.61 -14.28 17.96
C GLY A 514 5.75 -14.62 19.19
N HIS A 515 6.22 -14.32 20.41
CA HIS A 515 5.47 -14.54 21.64
C HIS A 515 4.64 -13.30 22.02
N LEU A 516 3.39 -13.47 22.46
CA LEU A 516 2.51 -12.35 22.91
C LEU A 516 2.46 -11.18 21.91
N CYS A 517 2.21 -11.50 20.63
CA CYS A 517 2.23 -10.51 19.55
C CYS A 517 1.21 -9.39 19.75
N LEU A 518 0.00 -9.71 20.20
CA LEU A 518 -1.05 -8.71 20.42
C LEU A 518 -0.73 -7.81 21.61
N GLU A 519 -0.12 -8.34 22.67
CA GLU A 519 0.32 -7.56 23.81
C GLU A 519 1.44 -6.60 23.42
N GLN A 520 2.37 -7.03 22.56
CA GLN A 520 3.40 -6.15 22.00
C GLN A 520 2.80 -5.01 21.18
N ILE A 521 1.87 -5.33 20.28
CA ILE A 521 1.16 -4.34 19.45
C ILE A 521 0.36 -3.37 20.32
N SER A 522 -0.46 -3.89 21.24
CA SER A 522 -1.29 -3.11 22.17
C SER A 522 -0.44 -2.14 23.00
N ASN A 523 0.67 -2.63 23.56
CA ASN A 523 1.59 -1.80 24.34
C ASN A 523 2.27 -0.73 23.47
N ARG A 524 2.73 -1.08 22.26
CA ARG A 524 3.35 -0.11 21.35
C ARG A 524 2.36 0.96 20.91
N GLN A 525 1.10 0.58 20.64
CA GLN A 525 0.07 1.56 20.30
C GLN A 525 -0.18 2.50 21.47
N SER A 526 -0.30 1.99 22.69
CA SER A 526 -0.46 2.85 23.86
C SER A 526 0.75 3.78 24.09
N GLU A 527 1.97 3.31 23.84
CA GLU A 527 3.18 4.14 23.89
C GLU A 527 3.12 5.29 22.86
N LEU A 528 2.66 5.00 21.63
CA LEU A 528 2.46 6.00 20.57
C LEU A 528 1.38 7.01 20.93
N ASP A 529 0.24 6.55 21.44
CA ASP A 529 -0.87 7.40 21.86
C ASP A 529 -0.42 8.40 22.95
N GLN A 530 0.43 7.97 23.88
CA GLN A 530 0.94 8.81 24.98
C GLN A 530 1.96 9.88 24.54
N ILE A 531 2.60 9.74 23.39
CA ILE A 531 3.58 10.73 22.90
C ILE A 531 3.04 11.58 21.76
N LYS A 532 1.84 11.26 21.27
CA LYS A 532 1.23 11.98 20.15
C LYS A 532 1.07 13.47 20.44
N GLU A 533 0.70 13.81 21.68
CA GLU A 533 0.61 15.19 22.20
C GLU A 533 1.98 15.88 22.28
N LEU A 534 3.06 15.13 22.53
CA LEU A 534 4.41 15.71 22.62
C LEU A 534 4.96 16.05 21.23
N ILE A 535 4.60 15.27 20.22
CA ILE A 535 5.13 15.39 18.85
C ILE A 535 4.20 16.24 17.99
N GLU A 536 3.40 17.15 18.57
CA GLU A 536 2.60 18.07 17.76
C GLU A 536 3.54 18.94 16.92
N MET A 537 3.82 18.43 15.71
CA MET A 537 4.47 19.17 14.66
C MET A 537 3.60 20.38 14.38
N PRO A 538 4.18 21.57 14.15
CA PRO A 538 3.42 22.62 13.49
C PRO A 538 2.88 22.00 12.20
N VAL A 539 1.54 21.93 12.11
CA VAL A 539 0.84 21.59 10.89
C VAL A 539 1.44 22.53 9.85
N ARG A 540 2.24 21.99 8.93
CA ARG A 540 2.75 22.75 7.79
C ARG A 540 1.54 23.45 7.20
N SER A 541 1.56 24.78 7.25
CA SER A 541 0.52 25.62 6.71
C SER A 541 0.15 25.09 5.33
N THR A 542 -1.13 24.72 5.20
CA THR A 542 -1.73 24.23 3.99
C THR A 542 -1.82 25.39 3.01
N GLY A 543 -0.72 25.68 2.33
CA GLY A 543 -0.67 26.66 1.26
C GLY A 543 0.59 27.52 1.33
N THR A 544 1.69 27.03 0.79
CA THR A 544 2.83 27.89 0.49
C THR A 544 3.52 27.33 -0.73
N TYR A 545 3.09 27.83 -1.88
CA TYR A 545 3.93 27.79 -3.06
C TYR A 545 5.19 28.60 -2.75
N VAL A 546 6.35 27.99 -2.88
CA VAL A 546 7.63 28.69 -2.68
C VAL A 546 8.33 28.75 -4.03
N ALA A 547 8.57 29.98 -4.48
CA ALA A 547 9.55 30.25 -5.53
C ALA A 547 10.84 30.67 -4.81
N ALA A 548 11.79 29.75 -4.69
CA ALA A 548 13.09 30.00 -4.10
C ALA A 548 14.16 29.53 -5.07
N ASN A 549 15.18 30.37 -5.30
CA ASN A 549 16.31 30.07 -6.18
C ASN A 549 15.90 29.58 -7.60
N GLY A 550 14.80 30.09 -8.14
CA GLY A 550 14.30 29.70 -9.46
C GLY A 550 13.62 28.32 -9.50
N ILE A 551 13.37 27.68 -8.36
CA ILE A 551 12.61 26.43 -8.25
C ILE A 551 11.18 26.74 -7.77
N PHE A 552 10.19 26.06 -8.34
CA PHE A 552 8.81 26.14 -7.92
C PHE A 552 8.40 24.88 -7.16
N PHE A 553 7.93 25.05 -5.92
CA PHE A 553 7.46 23.94 -5.09
C PHE A 553 5.96 23.98 -4.88
N MET A 554 5.31 22.85 -5.09
CA MET A 554 3.95 22.55 -4.63
C MET A 554 3.98 21.36 -3.69
N LYS A 555 2.94 21.21 -2.85
CA LYS A 555 2.79 20.09 -1.90
C LYS A 555 2.86 18.70 -2.56
N SER A 556 2.66 18.60 -3.88
CA SER A 556 2.54 17.33 -4.61
C SER A 556 3.55 17.14 -5.75
N PHE A 557 4.32 18.16 -6.11
CA PHE A 557 5.37 18.09 -7.15
C PHE A 557 6.25 19.35 -7.08
N GLN A 558 7.39 19.32 -7.77
CA GLN A 558 8.28 20.47 -7.94
C GLN A 558 8.54 20.73 -9.43
N LEU A 559 8.86 21.98 -9.78
CA LEU A 559 9.42 22.33 -11.08
C LEU A 559 10.78 22.99 -10.90
N LYS A 560 11.79 22.46 -11.59
CA LYS A 560 13.15 23.01 -11.65
C LYS A 560 13.73 22.73 -13.03
N ASP A 561 14.67 23.56 -13.49
CA ASP A 561 15.34 23.32 -14.79
C ASP A 561 16.22 22.07 -14.70
N SER A 562 15.60 20.93 -15.00
CA SER A 562 16.18 19.59 -14.94
C SER A 562 15.45 18.69 -15.94
N SER A 563 16.01 17.53 -16.26
CA SER A 563 15.32 16.58 -17.16
C SER A 563 14.06 15.96 -16.54
N SER A 564 14.01 15.79 -15.22
CA SER A 564 12.93 15.06 -14.54
C SER A 564 11.76 15.96 -14.12
N ASP A 565 12.07 17.15 -13.62
CA ASP A 565 11.10 18.09 -13.04
C ASP A 565 10.97 19.37 -13.89
N GLY A 566 11.50 19.37 -15.12
CA GLY A 566 11.64 20.57 -15.95
C GLY A 566 10.53 20.77 -16.97
N TRP A 567 9.40 20.10 -16.86
CA TRP A 567 8.36 20.13 -17.87
C TRP A 567 6.98 20.29 -17.24
N PHE A 568 6.14 21.14 -17.83
CA PHE A 568 4.76 21.35 -17.38
C PHE A 568 3.82 21.61 -18.54
N LEU A 569 2.55 21.29 -18.33
CA LEU A 569 1.49 21.45 -19.32
C LEU A 569 0.64 22.68 -18.98
N THR A 570 0.41 23.55 -19.96
CA THR A 570 -0.47 24.71 -19.79
C THR A 570 -1.94 24.32 -19.95
N ARG A 571 -2.85 25.24 -19.58
CA ARG A 571 -4.30 25.07 -19.79
C ARG A 571 -4.68 24.97 -21.26
N ASP A 572 -3.84 25.52 -22.15
CA ASP A 572 -4.03 25.47 -23.59
C ASP A 572 -3.34 24.23 -24.21
N ALA A 573 -3.06 23.20 -23.39
CA ALA A 573 -2.42 21.95 -23.78
C ALA A 573 -1.02 22.10 -24.41
N LYS A 574 -0.30 23.18 -24.09
CA LYS A 574 1.09 23.38 -24.53
C LYS A 574 2.05 22.75 -23.54
N ILE A 575 2.99 21.97 -24.06
CA ILE A 575 4.08 21.39 -23.27
C ILE A 575 5.20 22.43 -23.20
N MET A 576 5.57 22.82 -21.99
CA MET A 576 6.54 23.87 -21.73
C MET A 576 7.72 23.32 -20.94
N ARG A 577 8.94 23.61 -21.38
CA ARG A 577 10.14 23.42 -20.57
C ARG A 577 10.24 24.56 -19.56
N TYR A 578 10.25 24.23 -18.28
CA TYR A 578 10.43 25.15 -17.18
C TYR A 578 11.74 25.92 -17.30
N ILE A 579 11.68 27.23 -17.08
CA ILE A 579 12.84 28.12 -16.98
C ILE A 579 12.95 28.65 -15.56
N GLU A 580 11.86 29.26 -15.07
CA GLU A 580 11.84 29.93 -13.78
C GLU A 580 10.41 30.16 -13.29
N ALA A 581 10.28 30.38 -11.98
CA ALA A 581 9.09 30.89 -11.35
C ALA A 581 9.42 32.15 -10.56
N ARG A 582 8.59 33.18 -10.72
CA ARG A 582 8.73 34.45 -10.02
C ARG A 582 7.47 34.76 -9.23
N LYS A 583 7.65 35.18 -7.98
CA LYS A 583 6.56 35.73 -7.17
C LYS A 583 6.31 37.17 -7.60
N THR A 584 5.07 37.49 -7.91
CA THR A 584 4.57 38.81 -8.30
C THR A 584 3.52 39.28 -7.29
N SER A 585 3.07 40.53 -7.40
CA SER A 585 1.96 41.07 -6.59
C SER A 585 0.67 40.26 -6.74
N ASP A 586 0.44 39.68 -7.91
CA ASP A 586 -0.82 39.01 -8.28
C ASP A 586 -0.76 37.48 -8.16
N GLY A 587 0.36 36.92 -7.69
CA GLY A 587 0.57 35.47 -7.57
C GLY A 587 1.93 35.02 -8.08
N ILE A 588 2.02 33.77 -8.56
CA ILE A 588 3.26 33.20 -9.10
C ILE A 588 3.14 33.08 -10.62
N VAL A 589 4.14 33.62 -11.31
CA VAL A 589 4.28 33.50 -12.76
C VAL A 589 5.34 32.44 -13.05
N ILE A 590 4.95 31.38 -13.76
CA ILE A 590 5.84 30.31 -14.23
C ILE A 590 6.16 30.58 -15.71
N SER A 591 7.44 30.67 -16.04
CA SER A 591 7.93 30.90 -17.40
C SER A 591 8.55 29.63 -17.96
N GLY A 592 8.30 29.37 -19.25
CA GLY A 592 8.86 28.20 -19.93
C GLY A 592 9.03 28.41 -21.44
N LYS A 593 9.80 27.53 -22.09
CA LYS A 593 9.92 27.46 -23.55
C LYS A 593 8.96 26.41 -24.08
N GLU A 594 8.12 26.77 -25.04
CA GLU A 594 7.20 25.84 -25.68
C GLU A 594 7.95 24.79 -26.51
N LEU A 595 7.52 23.54 -26.38
CA LEU A 595 7.97 22.45 -27.22
C LEU A 595 7.21 22.45 -28.55
N THR A 596 7.91 22.69 -29.66
CA THR A 596 7.32 22.79 -31.00
C THR A 596 7.30 21.46 -31.79
N GLY A 597 7.83 20.38 -31.22
CA GLY A 597 8.00 19.07 -31.87
C GLY A 597 7.36 17.89 -31.12
N ALA A 598 6.23 18.12 -30.43
CA ALA A 598 5.51 17.05 -29.74
C ALA A 598 4.84 16.10 -30.76
N ARG A 599 4.96 14.79 -30.53
CA ARG A 599 4.22 13.76 -31.27
C ARG A 599 3.11 13.21 -30.38
N ASP A 600 1.89 13.15 -30.91
CA ASP A 600 0.77 12.54 -30.20
C ASP A 600 0.81 11.02 -30.33
N TYR A 601 0.99 10.34 -29.19
CA TYR A 601 0.98 8.87 -29.12
C TYR A 601 -0.42 8.25 -29.37
N LEU A 602 -1.46 9.07 -29.38
CA LEU A 602 -2.86 8.65 -29.43
C LEU A 602 -3.54 9.16 -30.71
N HIS A 603 -3.13 8.66 -31.88
CA HIS A 603 -3.85 8.94 -33.12
C HIS A 603 -5.16 8.10 -33.22
N ALA A 604 -6.20 8.76 -33.72
CA ALA A 604 -7.59 8.34 -33.96
C ALA A 604 -7.90 6.82 -34.12
N PRO A 605 -9.10 6.35 -33.70
CA PRO A 605 -10.34 7.14 -33.54
C PRO A 605 -10.70 7.53 -32.10
N ASN A 606 -9.91 7.15 -31.09
CA ASN A 606 -10.17 7.44 -29.69
C ASN A 606 -9.10 8.35 -29.09
N ASN A 607 -8.85 9.51 -29.72
CA ASN A 607 -7.84 10.47 -29.25
C ASN A 607 -8.31 11.12 -27.93
N PRO A 608 -7.63 10.89 -26.80
CA PRO A 608 -7.91 11.51 -25.50
C PRO A 608 -7.71 13.04 -25.53
N ILE A 609 -7.01 13.59 -26.52
CA ILE A 609 -6.85 15.04 -26.74
C ILE A 609 -8.16 15.66 -27.26
N CYS A 610 -9.02 14.91 -27.97
CA CYS A 610 -10.39 15.37 -28.26
C CYS A 610 -11.26 15.47 -26.99
N LEU A 611 -10.76 15.00 -25.85
CA LEU A 611 -11.43 14.98 -24.55
C LEU A 611 -10.67 15.80 -23.48
N ASN A 612 -9.58 16.49 -23.83
CA ASN A 612 -8.61 17.09 -22.88
C ASN A 612 -8.03 16.11 -21.86
N ILE A 613 -8.09 14.80 -22.12
CA ILE A 613 -7.49 13.77 -21.27
C ILE A 613 -6.02 13.67 -21.67
N ILE A 614 -5.20 14.49 -21.04
CA ILE A 614 -3.76 14.44 -21.22
C ILE A 614 -3.23 13.66 -20.01
N PRO A 615 -2.75 12.41 -20.18
CA PRO A 615 -1.97 11.78 -19.12
C PRO A 615 -0.79 12.72 -18.82
N ARG A 616 -0.41 12.87 -17.54
CA ARG A 616 0.73 13.71 -17.13
C ARG A 616 2.04 13.36 -17.89
N THR A 617 2.06 12.25 -18.64
CA THR A 617 3.11 11.79 -19.56
C THR A 617 3.57 12.76 -20.61
N GLN A 618 2.75 13.69 -21.10
CA GLN A 618 3.21 14.58 -22.16
C GLN A 618 4.36 15.50 -21.72
N CYS A 619 4.61 15.62 -20.41
CA CYS A 619 5.77 16.32 -19.85
C CYS A 619 6.89 15.37 -19.38
N LEU A 620 6.72 14.05 -19.38
CA LEU A 620 7.68 13.11 -18.80
C LEU A 620 8.73 12.58 -19.77
N PHE A 621 8.53 12.83 -21.06
CA PHE A 621 9.33 12.19 -22.10
C PHE A 621 9.92 13.24 -23.04
N LEU A 622 10.82 14.04 -22.48
CA LEU A 622 11.90 14.70 -23.20
C LEU A 622 13.18 14.76 -22.36
#